data_AF-A0A078L190-F1
#
_entry.id   AF-A0A078L190-F1
#
_cell.length_a   1.000
_cell.length_b   1.000
_cell.length_c   1.000
_cell.angle_alpha   90.00
_cell.angle_beta   90.00
_cell.angle_gamma   90.00
#
_symmetry.space_group_name_H-M   'P 1'
#
loop_
_entity.id
_entity.type
_entity.pdbx_description
1 polymer ?
#
loop_
_entity_poly.entity_id
_entity_poly.type
_entity_poly.pdbx_seq_one_letter_code
_entity_poly.pdbx_strand_id
1 'polypeptide(L)'
;MLSFVSYLSKHYRFINGNAMPQAQDYIDALRNHDYFKVLELADFVNNKYAGIKQEGGGEAIGADELVQLTIYELCQTDINAEDIEKIRFLFSYISYHNSLAIGPYGFKAVSFAMPVSFALAAKNAPGFAAAMATVEINNKQEFKNFLKNESPFSTFLNQVNYDNEYGAITSPLSEEALVEYVATMPAESFMVFQTNINALANEDIIVDCPIIKTIETRDTVKNTIDALLRHLETKLASQGVIDAQKSGLSVKQEKLLNRYSAVYDLRDYCKDKLIFSEEDRAKVQGVLSVCLENDPSWFERTLIDKISDVLSLGLKPIYRCFFSVESNYRKTLDDKTQTNIVAPTV
;
A
#
# COMPACT_ATOMS: atom_id res chain seq x y z
N MET A 1 -19.61 20.65 3.53
CA MET A 1 -19.66 20.11 2.15
C MET A 1 -19.41 21.17 1.07
N LEU A 2 -20.11 22.31 1.07
CA LEU A 2 -19.92 23.37 0.04
C LEU A 2 -18.53 24.05 0.03
N SER A 3 -17.81 24.11 1.16
CA SER A 3 -16.48 24.75 1.21
C SER A 3 -15.34 23.86 0.71
N PHE A 4 -15.50 22.54 0.72
CA PHE A 4 -14.45 21.59 0.31
C PHE A 4 -14.41 21.44 -1.23
N VAL A 5 -15.59 21.41 -1.86
CA VAL A 5 -15.73 21.40 -3.33
C VAL A 5 -15.17 22.69 -3.96
N SER A 6 -15.35 23.84 -3.30
CA SER A 6 -14.75 25.11 -3.75
C SER A 6 -13.23 25.16 -3.59
N TYR A 7 -12.64 24.34 -2.73
CA TYR A 7 -11.19 24.33 -2.50
C TYR A 7 -10.48 23.52 -3.60
N LEU A 8 -11.00 22.34 -3.93
CA LEU A 8 -10.44 21.48 -4.99
C LEU A 8 -10.61 22.06 -6.40
N SER A 9 -11.75 22.72 -6.67
CA SER A 9 -12.01 23.41 -7.95
C SER A 9 -11.00 24.53 -8.26
N LYS A 10 -10.45 25.18 -7.21
CA LYS A 10 -9.53 26.32 -7.37
C LYS A 10 -8.08 25.90 -7.59
N HIS A 11 -7.69 24.67 -7.23
CA HIS A 11 -6.31 24.18 -7.39
C HIS A 11 -6.07 23.38 -8.67
N TYR A 12 -7.12 22.87 -9.34
CA TYR A 12 -6.98 22.18 -10.63
C TYR A 12 -6.87 23.12 -11.85
N ARG A 13 -7.05 24.45 -11.69
CA ARG A 13 -7.08 25.40 -12.83
C ARG A 13 -5.72 25.99 -13.23
N PHE A 14 -4.60 25.64 -12.60
CA PHE A 14 -3.37 26.42 -12.79
C PHE A 14 -2.04 25.66 -12.90
N ILE A 15 -2.04 24.37 -13.24
CA ILE A 15 -0.76 23.66 -13.49
C ILE A 15 -0.75 23.05 -14.88
N ASN A 16 -0.03 23.72 -15.77
CA ASN A 16 0.36 23.34 -17.14
C ASN A 16 -0.77 23.31 -18.18
N GLY A 17 -0.47 23.71 -19.42
CA GLY A 17 -1.40 23.75 -20.56
C GLY A 17 -1.87 22.37 -21.04
N ASN A 18 -2.24 21.50 -20.11
CA ASN A 18 -2.74 20.15 -20.34
C ASN A 18 -4.19 20.22 -20.82
N ALA A 19 -4.53 19.32 -21.75
CA ALA A 19 -5.89 19.08 -22.19
C ALA A 19 -6.82 18.89 -20.97
N MET A 20 -8.11 19.25 -21.13
CA MET A 20 -9.09 18.96 -20.08
C MET A 20 -9.07 17.46 -19.75
N PRO A 21 -9.11 17.08 -18.46
CA PRO A 21 -9.12 15.67 -18.07
C PRO A 21 -10.22 14.90 -18.79
N GLN A 22 -9.96 13.65 -19.12
CA GLN A 22 -10.92 12.72 -19.72
C GLN A 22 -11.14 11.53 -18.79
N ALA A 23 -12.24 10.81 -18.96
CA ALA A 23 -12.51 9.59 -18.18
C ALA A 23 -11.36 8.57 -18.28
N GLN A 24 -10.69 8.51 -19.43
CA GLN A 24 -9.53 7.65 -19.67
C GLN A 24 -8.37 7.94 -18.70
N ASP A 25 -8.13 9.20 -18.32
CA ASP A 25 -7.05 9.56 -17.40
C ASP A 25 -7.21 8.88 -16.02
N TYR A 26 -8.45 8.59 -15.62
CA TYR A 26 -8.77 7.91 -14.37
C TYR A 26 -8.61 6.38 -14.50
N ILE A 27 -8.85 5.82 -15.69
CA ILE A 27 -8.59 4.41 -15.97
C ILE A 27 -7.09 4.15 -16.08
N ASP A 28 -6.34 5.07 -16.69
CA ASP A 28 -4.89 5.00 -16.72
C ASP A 28 -4.30 5.17 -15.32
N ALA A 29 -4.89 6.02 -14.47
CA ALA A 29 -4.52 6.12 -13.05
C ALA A 29 -4.71 4.79 -12.32
N LEU A 30 -5.82 4.08 -12.54
CA LEU A 30 -6.07 2.74 -11.98
C LEU A 30 -4.96 1.76 -12.38
N ARG A 31 -4.57 1.75 -13.65
CA ARG A 31 -3.52 0.86 -14.18
C ARG A 31 -2.13 1.20 -13.65
N ASN A 32 -1.92 2.47 -13.31
CA ASN A 32 -0.70 2.99 -12.70
C ASN A 32 -0.74 2.97 -11.16
N HIS A 33 -1.72 2.31 -10.54
CA HIS A 33 -1.86 2.17 -9.08
C HIS A 33 -2.06 3.51 -8.35
N ASP A 34 -2.48 4.55 -9.08
CA ASP A 34 -2.89 5.84 -8.54
C ASP A 34 -4.38 5.78 -8.13
N TYR A 35 -4.67 4.92 -7.16
CA TYR A 35 -6.05 4.58 -6.80
C TYR A 35 -6.87 5.75 -6.28
N PHE A 36 -6.24 6.74 -5.65
CA PHE A 36 -6.98 7.88 -5.08
C PHE A 36 -7.43 8.86 -6.16
N LYS A 37 -6.63 9.03 -7.21
CA LYS A 37 -7.08 9.74 -8.41
C LYS A 37 -8.28 9.04 -9.05
N VAL A 38 -8.31 7.71 -9.12
CA VAL A 38 -9.48 6.95 -9.65
C VAL A 38 -10.79 7.36 -8.94
N LEU A 39 -10.74 7.55 -7.62
CA LEU A 39 -11.88 7.93 -6.80
C LEU A 39 -12.38 9.37 -7.05
N GLU A 40 -11.65 10.16 -7.84
CA GLU A 40 -12.05 11.49 -8.32
C GLU A 40 -12.87 11.42 -9.63
N LEU A 41 -13.08 10.23 -10.23
CA LEU A 41 -13.84 10.09 -11.47
C LEU A 41 -15.26 10.69 -11.35
N ALA A 42 -15.95 10.43 -10.24
CA ALA A 42 -17.29 10.97 -10.01
C ALA A 42 -17.27 12.51 -9.90
N ASP A 43 -16.21 13.08 -9.31
CA ASP A 43 -16.03 14.53 -9.23
C ASP A 43 -15.80 15.13 -10.64
N PHE A 44 -15.02 14.45 -11.47
CA PHE A 44 -14.85 14.80 -12.89
C PHE A 44 -16.16 14.79 -13.66
N VAL A 45 -16.93 13.70 -13.57
CA VAL A 45 -18.23 13.56 -14.25
C VAL A 45 -19.18 14.66 -13.79
N ASN A 46 -19.28 14.88 -12.48
CA ASN A 46 -20.10 15.95 -11.93
C ASN A 46 -19.68 17.32 -12.48
N ASN A 47 -18.38 17.63 -12.53
CA ASN A 47 -17.89 18.90 -13.05
C ASN A 47 -18.12 19.07 -14.56
N LYS A 48 -17.92 18.02 -15.35
CA LYS A 48 -18.15 18.01 -16.81
C LYS A 48 -19.61 18.36 -17.13
N TYR A 49 -20.55 17.74 -16.42
CA TYR A 49 -21.98 17.86 -16.71
C TYR A 49 -22.70 18.96 -15.93
N ALA A 50 -22.15 19.42 -14.80
CA ALA A 50 -22.72 20.54 -14.05
C ALA A 50 -22.82 21.80 -14.91
N GLY A 51 -21.80 22.09 -15.74
CA GLY A 51 -21.83 23.24 -16.66
C GLY A 51 -22.97 23.15 -17.68
N ILE A 52 -23.24 21.95 -18.20
CA ILE A 52 -24.30 21.67 -19.18
C ILE A 52 -25.68 21.77 -18.53
N LYS A 53 -25.86 21.26 -17.31
CA LYS A 53 -27.13 21.36 -16.56
C LYS A 53 -27.46 22.82 -16.19
N GLN A 54 -26.43 23.61 -15.87
CA GLN A 54 -26.52 24.98 -15.36
C GLN A 54 -26.94 26.06 -16.36
N GLU A 55 -27.10 25.77 -17.66
CA GLU A 55 -27.73 26.70 -18.63
C GLU A 55 -29.19 27.00 -18.22
N GLY A 56 -29.42 27.83 -17.20
CA GLY A 56 -30.73 28.22 -16.66
C GLY A 56 -30.96 28.09 -15.15
N GLY A 57 -29.93 27.84 -14.33
CA GLY A 57 -30.04 27.99 -12.85
C GLY A 57 -29.65 26.76 -12.02
N GLY A 58 -28.48 26.84 -11.37
CA GLY A 58 -28.18 26.39 -10.00
C GLY A 58 -28.26 24.91 -9.58
N GLU A 59 -28.82 23.99 -10.36
CA GLU A 59 -29.04 22.62 -9.87
C GLU A 59 -27.78 21.76 -9.93
N ALA A 60 -27.42 21.15 -8.79
CA ALA A 60 -26.39 20.12 -8.70
C ALA A 60 -26.82 18.85 -9.45
N ILE A 61 -25.85 18.05 -9.91
CA ILE A 61 -26.13 16.72 -10.47
C ILE A 61 -26.64 15.82 -9.34
N GLY A 62 -27.81 15.20 -9.55
CA GLY A 62 -28.39 14.25 -8.60
C GLY A 62 -27.62 12.93 -8.59
N ALA A 63 -27.77 12.12 -7.53
CA ALA A 63 -27.05 10.85 -7.42
C ALA A 63 -27.38 9.89 -8.57
N ASP A 64 -28.66 9.74 -8.92
CA ASP A 64 -29.09 8.86 -10.02
C ASP A 64 -28.58 9.36 -11.38
N GLU A 65 -28.54 10.67 -11.59
CA GLU A 65 -27.98 11.30 -12.79
C GLU A 65 -26.46 11.01 -12.86
N LEU A 66 -25.76 11.20 -11.75
CA LEU A 66 -24.31 10.99 -11.67
C LEU A 66 -23.93 9.55 -11.98
N VAL A 67 -24.69 8.57 -11.48
CA VAL A 67 -24.46 7.15 -11.78
C VAL A 67 -24.58 6.89 -13.27
N GLN A 68 -25.66 7.31 -13.92
CA GLN A 68 -25.85 7.09 -15.37
C GLN A 68 -24.78 7.78 -16.21
N LEU A 69 -24.42 9.02 -15.86
CA LEU A 69 -23.35 9.77 -16.54
C LEU A 69 -21.99 9.11 -16.35
N THR A 70 -21.72 8.55 -15.16
CA THR A 70 -20.46 7.84 -14.88
C THR A 70 -20.37 6.55 -15.70
N ILE A 71 -21.46 5.79 -15.82
CA ILE A 71 -21.53 4.60 -16.69
C ILE A 71 -21.25 5.00 -18.14
N TYR A 72 -21.89 6.07 -18.63
CA TYR A 72 -21.68 6.57 -20.00
C TYR A 72 -20.24 7.00 -20.27
N GLU A 73 -19.59 7.72 -19.34
CA GLU A 73 -18.18 8.09 -19.47
C GLU A 73 -17.27 6.86 -19.47
N LEU A 74 -17.52 5.89 -18.59
CA LEU A 74 -16.74 4.64 -18.53
C LEU A 74 -16.89 3.81 -19.80
N CYS A 75 -18.09 3.76 -20.40
CA CYS A 75 -18.33 3.09 -21.68
C CYS A 75 -17.48 3.67 -22.83
N GLN A 76 -17.06 4.93 -22.75
CA GLN A 76 -16.22 5.59 -23.75
C GLN A 76 -14.72 5.36 -23.54
N THR A 77 -14.31 4.82 -22.40
CA THR A 77 -12.90 4.48 -22.12
C THR A 77 -12.53 3.14 -22.73
N ASP A 78 -11.29 2.69 -22.53
CA ASP A 78 -10.85 1.33 -22.85
C ASP A 78 -10.94 0.34 -21.65
N ILE A 79 -11.63 0.71 -20.56
CA ILE A 79 -11.79 -0.16 -19.37
C ILE A 79 -12.33 -1.53 -19.78
N ASN A 80 -11.73 -2.60 -19.22
CA ASN A 80 -12.03 -3.97 -19.61
C ASN A 80 -11.87 -4.96 -18.44
N ALA A 81 -12.06 -6.26 -18.70
CA ALA A 81 -12.02 -7.30 -17.68
C ALA A 81 -10.65 -7.44 -16.98
N GLU A 82 -9.54 -7.07 -17.62
CA GLU A 82 -8.20 -7.11 -17.01
C GLU A 82 -8.02 -6.05 -15.91
N ASP A 83 -8.90 -5.05 -15.86
CA ASP A 83 -8.90 -4.01 -14.83
C ASP A 83 -9.60 -4.47 -13.54
N ILE A 84 -10.40 -5.56 -13.57
CA ILE A 84 -11.19 -6.05 -12.43
C ILE A 84 -10.32 -6.29 -11.20
N GLU A 85 -9.17 -6.96 -11.34
CA GLU A 85 -8.30 -7.25 -10.19
C GLU A 85 -7.75 -5.98 -9.53
N LYS A 86 -7.51 -4.90 -10.31
CA LYS A 86 -7.04 -3.61 -9.76
C LYS A 86 -8.16 -2.91 -9.00
N ILE A 87 -9.39 -2.98 -9.50
CA ILE A 87 -10.58 -2.40 -8.86
C ILE A 87 -10.90 -3.18 -7.59
N ARG A 88 -10.81 -4.51 -7.65
CA ARG A 88 -11.00 -5.41 -6.50
C ARG A 88 -9.97 -5.14 -5.41
N PHE A 89 -8.71 -4.91 -5.78
CA PHE A 89 -7.68 -4.47 -4.85
C PHE A 89 -8.07 -3.14 -4.20
N LEU A 90 -8.42 -2.11 -4.97
CA LEU A 90 -8.85 -0.81 -4.44
C LEU A 90 -10.00 -0.95 -3.44
N PHE A 91 -11.05 -1.67 -3.81
CA PHE A 91 -12.22 -1.88 -2.97
C PHE A 91 -11.88 -2.63 -1.68
N SER A 92 -11.08 -3.70 -1.79
CA SER A 92 -10.65 -4.50 -0.64
C SER A 92 -9.72 -3.70 0.28
N TYR A 93 -8.82 -2.88 -0.27
CA TYR A 93 -7.93 -2.03 0.50
C TYR A 93 -8.70 -0.96 1.30
N ILE A 94 -9.66 -0.28 0.67
CA ILE A 94 -10.51 0.68 1.38
C ILE A 94 -11.34 -0.01 2.46
N SER A 95 -11.88 -1.19 2.17
CA SER A 95 -12.68 -1.97 3.12
C SER A 95 -11.86 -2.50 4.30
N TYR A 96 -10.59 -2.83 4.08
CA TYR A 96 -9.66 -3.26 5.13
C TYR A 96 -9.40 -2.14 6.15
N HIS A 97 -9.39 -0.88 5.71
CA HIS A 97 -9.21 0.29 6.57
C HIS A 97 -10.55 0.90 6.99
N ASN A 98 -11.05 0.55 8.19
CA ASN A 98 -12.32 1.07 8.72
C ASN A 98 -12.46 2.61 8.61
N SER A 99 -11.39 3.38 8.81
CA SER A 99 -11.40 4.84 8.69
C SER A 99 -11.66 5.34 7.26
N LEU A 100 -11.23 4.58 6.24
CA LEU A 100 -11.51 4.87 4.84
C LEU A 100 -12.91 4.38 4.45
N ALA A 101 -13.28 3.17 4.89
CA ALA A 101 -14.55 2.53 4.57
C ALA A 101 -15.78 3.33 5.07
N ILE A 102 -15.70 3.90 6.28
CA ILE A 102 -16.81 4.66 6.89
C ILE A 102 -16.83 6.13 6.42
N GLY A 103 -15.86 6.53 5.60
CA GLY A 103 -15.65 7.91 5.16
C GLY A 103 -16.03 8.20 3.70
N PRO A 104 -15.63 9.37 3.18
CA PRO A 104 -15.87 9.76 1.79
C PRO A 104 -15.24 8.78 0.79
N TYR A 105 -14.13 8.13 1.15
CA TYR A 105 -13.46 7.16 0.27
C TYR A 105 -14.25 5.86 0.12
N GLY A 106 -14.86 5.34 1.18
CA GLY A 106 -15.78 4.20 1.09
C GLY A 106 -16.96 4.49 0.17
N PHE A 107 -17.57 5.67 0.30
CA PHE A 107 -18.62 6.12 -0.60
C PHE A 107 -18.11 6.21 -2.05
N LYS A 108 -16.99 6.89 -2.30
CA LYS A 108 -16.38 7.00 -3.63
C LYS A 108 -16.04 5.64 -4.24
N ALA A 109 -15.56 4.69 -3.44
CA ALA A 109 -15.21 3.35 -3.90
C ALA A 109 -16.45 2.58 -4.39
N VAL A 110 -17.55 2.64 -3.64
CA VAL A 110 -18.84 2.04 -4.06
C VAL A 110 -19.40 2.76 -5.28
N SER A 111 -19.35 4.10 -5.29
CA SER A 111 -19.78 4.93 -6.43
C SER A 111 -18.90 4.77 -7.67
N PHE A 112 -17.73 4.16 -7.56
CA PHE A 112 -16.88 3.78 -8.69
C PHE A 112 -17.13 2.33 -9.11
N ALA A 113 -17.10 1.39 -8.16
CA ALA A 113 -17.22 -0.05 -8.41
C ALA A 113 -18.54 -0.41 -9.12
N MET A 114 -19.65 0.19 -8.71
CA MET A 114 -20.95 -0.06 -9.34
C MET A 114 -20.95 0.43 -10.80
N PRO A 115 -20.74 1.71 -11.14
CA PRO A 115 -20.69 2.13 -12.56
C PRO A 115 -19.72 1.34 -13.43
N VAL A 116 -18.58 0.90 -12.89
CA VAL A 116 -17.65 0.04 -13.62
C VAL A 116 -18.26 -1.31 -13.96
N SER A 117 -18.93 -1.99 -13.03
CA SER A 117 -19.59 -3.27 -13.33
C SER A 117 -20.63 -3.11 -14.44
N PHE A 118 -21.41 -2.03 -14.40
CA PHE A 118 -22.38 -1.68 -15.44
C PHE A 118 -21.70 -1.43 -16.79
N ALA A 119 -20.60 -0.67 -16.82
CA ALA A 119 -19.88 -0.34 -18.05
C ALA A 119 -19.22 -1.57 -18.69
N LEU A 120 -18.63 -2.46 -17.88
CA LEU A 120 -18.04 -3.72 -18.35
C LEU A 120 -19.10 -4.64 -18.96
N ALA A 121 -20.22 -4.84 -18.27
CA ALA A 121 -21.32 -5.64 -18.78
C ALA A 121 -21.92 -5.03 -20.06
N ALA A 122 -22.09 -3.71 -20.10
CA ALA A 122 -22.60 -2.98 -21.27
C ALA A 122 -21.70 -3.18 -22.49
N LYS A 123 -20.38 -3.05 -22.34
CA LYS A 123 -19.43 -3.24 -23.45
C LYS A 123 -19.46 -4.62 -24.07
N ASN A 124 -19.83 -5.64 -23.31
CA ASN A 124 -19.95 -7.02 -23.78
C ASN A 124 -21.34 -7.34 -24.38
N ALA A 125 -22.31 -6.44 -24.22
CA ALA A 125 -23.68 -6.69 -24.65
C ALA A 125 -23.90 -6.42 -26.15
N PRO A 126 -24.74 -7.24 -26.83
CA PRO A 126 -25.14 -6.97 -28.21
C PRO A 126 -25.79 -5.58 -28.33
N GLY A 127 -25.44 -4.85 -29.39
CA GLY A 127 -26.00 -3.52 -29.64
C GLY A 127 -25.29 -2.37 -28.94
N PHE A 128 -24.25 -2.63 -28.13
CA PHE A 128 -23.46 -1.59 -27.45
C PHE A 128 -22.98 -0.48 -28.40
N ALA A 129 -22.31 -0.84 -29.49
CA ALA A 129 -21.78 0.13 -30.45
C ALA A 129 -22.90 1.00 -31.08
N ALA A 130 -24.06 0.40 -31.36
CA ALA A 130 -25.21 1.13 -31.89
C ALA A 130 -25.81 2.08 -30.86
N ALA A 131 -25.93 1.65 -29.59
CA ALA A 131 -26.41 2.49 -28.51
C ALA A 131 -25.49 3.70 -28.30
N MET A 132 -24.17 3.47 -28.22
CA MET A 132 -23.19 4.54 -28.00
C MET A 132 -23.13 5.55 -29.15
N ALA A 133 -23.27 5.10 -30.41
CA ALA A 133 -23.25 5.98 -31.57
C ALA A 133 -24.44 6.96 -31.64
N THR A 134 -25.50 6.74 -30.85
CA THR A 134 -26.70 7.59 -30.83
C THR A 134 -26.69 8.63 -29.71
N VAL A 135 -25.67 8.63 -28.85
CA VAL A 135 -25.64 9.43 -27.62
C VAL A 135 -24.56 10.49 -27.71
N GLU A 136 -24.99 11.75 -27.68
CA GLU A 136 -24.15 12.92 -27.48
C GLU A 136 -24.76 13.80 -26.38
N ILE A 137 -23.90 14.42 -25.56
CA ILE A 137 -24.32 15.31 -24.46
C ILE A 137 -23.47 16.58 -24.50
N ASN A 138 -23.82 17.50 -25.40
CA ASN A 138 -23.12 18.76 -25.63
C ASN A 138 -23.91 19.98 -25.12
N ASN A 139 -25.22 19.84 -24.91
CA ASN A 139 -26.09 20.92 -24.45
C ASN A 139 -27.17 20.43 -23.47
N LYS A 140 -27.89 21.37 -22.86
CA LYS A 140 -28.92 21.07 -21.85
C LYS A 140 -30.06 20.20 -22.37
N GLN A 141 -30.44 20.31 -23.64
CA GLN A 141 -31.55 19.53 -24.20
C GLN A 141 -31.15 18.06 -24.39
N GLU A 142 -29.93 17.83 -24.88
CA GLU A 142 -29.33 16.49 -24.99
C GLU A 142 -29.16 15.85 -23.61
N PHE A 143 -28.64 16.59 -22.62
CA PHE A 143 -28.54 16.13 -21.24
C PHE A 143 -29.90 15.67 -20.68
N LYS A 144 -30.95 16.47 -20.86
CA LYS A 144 -32.31 16.10 -20.43
C LYS A 144 -32.85 14.89 -21.18
N ASN A 145 -32.55 14.74 -22.46
CA ASN A 145 -32.99 13.61 -23.26
C ASN A 145 -32.26 12.32 -22.87
N PHE A 146 -30.97 12.41 -22.57
CA PHE A 146 -30.15 11.29 -22.09
C PHE A 146 -30.71 10.70 -20.79
N LEU A 147 -31.11 11.54 -19.84
CA LEU A 147 -31.62 11.10 -18.53
C LEU A 147 -33.06 10.53 -18.55
N LYS A 148 -33.76 10.52 -19.69
CA LYS A 148 -35.07 9.90 -19.78
C LYS A 148 -34.95 8.38 -19.76
N ASN A 149 -35.88 7.71 -19.07
CA ASN A 149 -35.94 6.24 -19.03
C ASN A 149 -36.06 5.59 -20.41
N GLU A 150 -36.64 6.31 -21.38
CA GLU A 150 -36.81 5.89 -22.78
C GLU A 150 -35.67 6.35 -23.71
N SER A 151 -34.59 6.92 -23.16
CA SER A 151 -33.42 7.26 -23.96
C SER A 151 -32.81 5.98 -24.58
N PRO A 152 -32.14 6.07 -25.74
CA PRO A 152 -31.46 4.92 -26.34
C PRO A 152 -30.49 4.25 -25.36
N PHE A 153 -29.77 5.05 -24.57
CA PHE A 153 -28.82 4.55 -23.59
C PHE A 153 -29.50 3.82 -22.42
N SER A 154 -30.52 4.42 -21.80
CA SER A 154 -31.26 3.81 -20.70
C SER A 154 -32.00 2.54 -21.15
N THR A 155 -32.60 2.57 -22.34
CA THR A 155 -33.26 1.41 -22.95
C THR A 155 -32.26 0.27 -23.20
N PHE A 156 -31.07 0.59 -23.68
CA PHE A 156 -29.99 -0.38 -23.86
C PHE A 156 -29.53 -0.97 -22.52
N LEU A 157 -29.24 -0.14 -21.51
CA LEU A 157 -28.82 -0.62 -20.19
C LEU A 157 -29.85 -1.58 -19.57
N ASN A 158 -31.15 -1.31 -19.71
CA ASN A 158 -32.20 -2.21 -19.22
C ASN A 158 -32.19 -3.63 -19.84
N GLN A 159 -31.45 -3.84 -20.93
CA GLN A 159 -31.29 -5.13 -21.61
C GLN A 159 -29.99 -5.85 -21.25
N VAL A 160 -29.07 -5.17 -20.57
CA VAL A 160 -27.76 -5.70 -20.17
C VAL A 160 -27.93 -6.56 -18.92
N ASN A 161 -27.29 -7.74 -18.89
CA ASN A 161 -27.20 -8.58 -17.70
C ASN A 161 -25.96 -8.18 -16.89
N TYR A 162 -26.14 -7.88 -15.59
CA TYR A 162 -25.11 -7.34 -14.70
C TYR A 162 -24.62 -8.31 -13.61
N ASP A 163 -25.15 -9.53 -13.59
CA ASP A 163 -25.09 -10.39 -12.41
C ASP A 163 -23.68 -10.89 -12.04
N ASN A 164 -22.66 -10.71 -12.90
CA ASN A 164 -21.35 -11.34 -12.72
C ASN A 164 -20.23 -10.37 -12.31
N GLU A 165 -20.22 -9.14 -12.81
CA GLU A 165 -19.08 -8.23 -12.73
C GLU A 165 -18.97 -7.56 -11.36
N TYR A 166 -20.09 -7.12 -10.77
CA TYR A 166 -20.08 -6.46 -9.48
C TYR A 166 -19.59 -7.38 -8.37
N GLY A 167 -20.06 -8.63 -8.36
CA GLY A 167 -19.63 -9.65 -7.39
C GLY A 167 -18.13 -9.94 -7.49
N ALA A 168 -17.55 -9.97 -8.69
CA ALA A 168 -16.12 -10.12 -8.88
C ALA A 168 -15.32 -8.93 -8.32
N ILE A 169 -15.80 -7.70 -8.55
CA ILE A 169 -15.17 -6.47 -8.07
C ILE A 169 -15.23 -6.36 -6.53
N THR A 170 -16.37 -6.68 -5.92
CA THR A 170 -16.56 -6.49 -4.47
C THR A 170 -16.22 -7.72 -3.64
N SER A 171 -15.77 -8.81 -4.27
CA SER A 171 -15.32 -10.00 -3.54
C SER A 171 -14.09 -9.65 -2.69
N PRO A 172 -14.14 -9.77 -1.36
CA PRO A 172 -13.05 -9.32 -0.50
C PRO A 172 -11.78 -10.15 -0.77
N LEU A 173 -10.64 -9.47 -0.83
CA LEU A 173 -9.33 -10.10 -0.73
C LEU A 173 -8.99 -10.35 0.75
N SER A 174 -8.24 -11.42 1.03
CA SER A 174 -7.67 -11.62 2.35
C SER A 174 -6.53 -10.62 2.61
N GLU A 175 -6.14 -10.44 3.87
CA GLU A 175 -4.99 -9.60 4.20
C GLU A 175 -3.72 -10.08 3.50
N GLU A 176 -3.50 -11.40 3.44
CA GLU A 176 -2.36 -11.98 2.75
C GLU A 176 -2.36 -11.65 1.26
N ALA A 177 -3.53 -11.71 0.61
CA ALA A 177 -3.67 -11.36 -0.80
C ALA A 177 -3.44 -9.86 -1.05
N LEU A 178 -3.88 -8.98 -0.14
CA LEU A 178 -3.58 -7.55 -0.21
C LEU A 178 -2.07 -7.28 -0.08
N VAL A 179 -1.41 -7.94 0.88
CA VAL A 179 0.04 -7.80 1.07
C VAL A 179 0.80 -8.34 -0.13
N GLU A 180 0.40 -9.50 -0.68
CA GLU A 180 1.01 -10.08 -1.89
C GLU A 180 0.86 -9.14 -3.09
N TYR A 181 -0.31 -8.54 -3.27
CA TYR A 181 -0.55 -7.56 -4.32
C TYR A 181 0.39 -6.37 -4.20
N VAL A 182 0.49 -5.74 -3.03
CA VAL A 182 1.40 -4.59 -2.82
C VAL A 182 2.86 -5.02 -2.93
N ALA A 183 3.22 -6.20 -2.44
CA ALA A 183 4.58 -6.73 -2.47
C ALA A 183 5.10 -7.01 -3.90
N THR A 184 4.20 -7.24 -4.85
CA THR A 184 4.51 -7.56 -6.25
C THR A 184 4.35 -6.36 -7.18
N MET A 185 3.91 -5.20 -6.66
CA MET A 185 3.86 -3.97 -7.44
C MET A 185 5.25 -3.58 -7.96
N PRO A 186 5.35 -3.07 -9.22
CA PRO A 186 6.56 -2.42 -9.69
C PRO A 186 6.97 -1.28 -8.75
N ALA A 187 8.28 -1.04 -8.58
CA ALA A 187 8.80 -0.06 -7.63
C ALA A 187 8.22 1.37 -7.84
N GLU A 188 8.08 1.79 -9.10
CA GLU A 188 7.46 3.08 -9.45
C GLU A 188 5.99 3.15 -9.03
N SER A 189 5.22 2.10 -9.30
CA SER A 189 3.81 1.97 -8.88
C SER A 189 3.67 1.96 -7.37
N PHE A 190 4.57 1.24 -6.66
CA PHE A 190 4.58 1.21 -5.21
C PHE A 190 4.85 2.60 -4.63
N MET A 191 5.77 3.38 -5.22
CA MET A 191 6.02 4.75 -4.80
C MET A 191 4.80 5.67 -5.00
N VAL A 192 4.08 5.54 -6.11
CA VAL A 192 2.83 6.27 -6.36
C VAL A 192 1.81 5.90 -5.29
N PHE A 193 1.59 4.59 -5.07
CA PHE A 193 0.67 4.10 -4.06
C PHE A 193 1.02 4.60 -2.66
N GLN A 194 2.28 4.48 -2.24
CA GLN A 194 2.76 4.94 -0.94
C GLN A 194 2.60 6.46 -0.78
N THR A 195 2.86 7.24 -1.84
CA THR A 195 2.67 8.69 -1.84
C THR A 195 1.21 9.05 -1.60
N ASN A 196 0.29 8.35 -2.25
CA ASN A 196 -1.14 8.57 -2.07
C ASN A 196 -1.61 8.22 -0.66
N ILE A 197 -1.12 7.12 -0.06
CA ILE A 197 -1.42 6.78 1.33
C ILE A 197 -0.89 7.84 2.29
N ASN A 198 0.33 8.33 2.06
CA ASN A 198 0.90 9.40 2.87
C ASN A 198 0.13 10.71 2.73
N ALA A 199 -0.48 10.99 1.58
CA ALA A 199 -1.31 12.17 1.37
C ALA A 199 -2.56 12.16 2.26
N LEU A 200 -3.12 10.99 2.59
CA LEU A 200 -4.27 10.86 3.51
C LEU A 200 -3.95 11.37 4.92
N ALA A 201 -2.70 11.22 5.36
CA ALA A 201 -2.28 11.74 6.66
C ALA A 201 -2.35 13.28 6.72
N ASN A 202 -2.24 13.97 5.57
CA ASN A 202 -2.40 15.42 5.48
C ASN A 202 -3.87 15.87 5.52
N GLU A 203 -4.82 14.94 5.37
CA GLU A 203 -6.27 15.20 5.46
C GLU A 203 -6.82 14.89 6.87
N ASP A 204 -5.97 14.82 7.89
CA ASP A 204 -6.30 14.39 9.26
C ASP A 204 -6.86 12.96 9.36
N ILE A 205 -6.66 12.15 8.31
CA ILE A 205 -7.04 10.74 8.30
C ILE A 205 -5.83 9.91 8.74
N ILE A 206 -5.85 9.47 9.99
CA ILE A 206 -4.84 8.54 10.50
C ILE A 206 -5.13 7.17 9.88
N VAL A 207 -4.40 6.84 8.80
CA VAL A 207 -4.37 5.50 8.24
C VAL A 207 -3.15 4.79 8.81
N ASP A 208 -3.33 3.98 9.86
CA ASP A 208 -2.34 2.96 10.13
C ASP A 208 -2.40 1.96 8.97
N CYS A 209 -1.27 1.76 8.28
CA CYS A 209 -1.17 0.84 7.16
C CYS A 209 -0.31 -0.37 7.53
N PRO A 210 -0.89 -1.40 8.20
CA PRO A 210 -0.20 -2.65 8.50
C PRO A 210 0.41 -3.33 7.27
N ILE A 211 -0.24 -3.20 6.11
CA ILE A 211 0.23 -3.77 4.84
C ILE A 211 1.58 -3.17 4.43
N ILE A 212 1.68 -1.83 4.37
CA ILE A 212 2.94 -1.14 4.04
C ILE A 212 4.00 -1.43 5.10
N LYS A 213 3.65 -1.35 6.39
CA LYS A 213 4.59 -1.69 7.49
C LYS A 213 5.13 -3.12 7.39
N THR A 214 4.31 -4.07 6.97
CA THR A 214 4.73 -5.48 6.79
C THR A 214 5.76 -5.60 5.68
N ILE A 215 5.55 -4.90 4.57
CA ILE A 215 6.49 -4.87 3.43
C ILE A 215 7.79 -4.16 3.82
N GLU A 216 7.71 -2.99 4.45
CA GLU A 216 8.88 -2.24 4.94
C GLU A 216 9.69 -3.06 5.96
N THR A 217 9.00 -3.80 6.84
CA THR A 217 9.61 -4.71 7.81
C THR A 217 10.40 -5.81 7.11
N ARG A 218 9.76 -6.49 6.16
CA ARG A 218 10.40 -7.55 5.36
C ARG A 218 11.64 -7.02 4.64
N ASP A 219 11.51 -5.90 3.93
CA ASP A 219 12.61 -5.35 3.13
C ASP A 219 13.75 -4.87 4.02
N THR A 220 13.45 -4.25 5.15
CA THR A 220 14.46 -3.85 6.12
C THR A 220 15.23 -5.05 6.66
N VAL A 221 14.54 -6.14 6.99
CA VAL A 221 15.18 -7.37 7.47
C VAL A 221 16.05 -7.99 6.37
N LYS A 222 15.54 -8.17 5.14
CA LYS A 222 16.31 -8.73 4.01
C LYS A 222 17.57 -7.91 3.72
N ASN A 223 17.42 -6.59 3.58
CA ASN A 223 18.54 -5.68 3.30
C ASN A 223 19.57 -5.69 4.44
N THR A 224 19.12 -5.81 5.69
CA THR A 224 20.03 -5.86 6.85
C THR A 224 20.73 -7.22 6.95
N ILE A 225 20.08 -8.32 6.57
CA ILE A 225 20.71 -9.65 6.43
C ILE A 225 21.79 -9.61 5.35
N ASP A 226 21.51 -9.06 4.16
CA ASP A 226 22.49 -8.94 3.08
C ASP A 226 23.68 -8.04 3.47
N ALA A 227 23.44 -6.98 4.25
CA ALA A 227 24.51 -6.15 4.80
C ALA A 227 25.37 -6.90 5.81
N LEU A 228 24.75 -7.69 6.70
CA LEU A 228 25.44 -8.53 7.68
C LEU A 228 26.27 -9.62 6.99
N LEU A 229 25.71 -10.28 5.98
CA LEU A 229 26.39 -11.33 5.22
C LEU A 229 27.64 -10.78 4.53
N ARG A 230 27.52 -9.68 3.78
CA ARG A 230 28.67 -9.02 3.11
C ARG A 230 29.79 -8.62 4.09
N HIS A 231 29.41 -8.17 5.29
CA HIS A 231 30.38 -7.86 6.34
C HIS A 231 31.12 -9.11 6.83
N LEU A 232 30.40 -10.21 7.04
CA LEU A 232 30.98 -11.47 7.48
C LEU A 232 31.89 -12.08 6.40
N GLU A 233 31.50 -12.02 5.12
CA GLU A 233 32.33 -12.44 3.97
C GLU A 233 33.65 -11.68 3.93
N THR A 234 33.59 -10.35 4.05
CA THR A 234 34.78 -9.49 4.07
C THR A 234 35.72 -9.88 5.22
N LYS A 235 35.15 -10.19 6.40
CA LYS A 235 35.93 -10.65 7.55
C LYS A 235 36.56 -12.01 7.34
N LEU A 236 35.83 -12.97 6.76
CA LEU A 236 36.36 -14.30 6.45
C LEU A 236 37.55 -14.20 5.48
N ALA A 237 37.42 -13.37 4.44
CA ALA A 237 38.50 -13.10 3.49
C ALA A 237 39.72 -12.49 4.20
N SER A 238 39.52 -11.46 5.03
CA SER A 238 40.61 -10.80 5.76
C SER A 238 41.35 -11.71 6.75
N GLN A 239 40.70 -12.77 7.23
CA GLN A 239 41.26 -13.74 8.18
C GLN A 239 41.76 -15.02 7.49
N GLY A 240 41.77 -15.06 6.15
CA GLY A 240 42.24 -16.22 5.38
C GLY A 240 41.41 -17.49 5.59
N VAL A 241 40.14 -17.37 5.98
CA VAL A 241 39.29 -18.53 6.31
C VAL A 241 38.71 -19.19 5.07
N ILE A 242 38.58 -18.45 3.96
CA ILE A 242 37.94 -18.92 2.72
C ILE A 242 38.73 -20.08 2.07
N ASP A 243 40.05 -20.16 2.29
CA ASP A 243 40.94 -21.17 1.68
C ASP A 243 41.45 -22.23 2.68
N ALA A 244 41.09 -22.12 3.97
CA ALA A 244 41.60 -23.01 5.00
C ALA A 244 40.81 -24.34 5.04
N GLN A 245 41.50 -25.48 4.92
CA GLN A 245 40.91 -26.77 5.28
C GLN A 245 40.41 -26.71 6.74
N LYS A 246 39.20 -27.24 7.02
CA LYS A 246 38.53 -27.16 8.34
C LYS A 246 39.42 -27.58 9.53
N SER A 247 40.44 -28.40 9.30
CA SER A 247 41.46 -28.75 10.31
C SER A 247 42.49 -27.61 10.48
N GLY A 248 42.30 -26.77 11.49
CA GLY A 248 43.28 -25.73 11.86
C GLY A 248 42.70 -24.34 12.13
N LEU A 249 41.38 -24.17 12.09
CA LEU A 249 40.74 -22.90 12.45
C LEU A 249 40.95 -22.58 13.94
N SER A 250 41.32 -21.34 14.22
CA SER A 250 41.26 -20.82 15.59
C SER A 250 39.80 -20.72 16.07
N VAL A 251 39.58 -20.74 17.38
CA VAL A 251 38.26 -20.53 18.01
C VAL A 251 37.56 -19.28 17.47
N LYS A 252 38.32 -18.21 17.20
CA LYS A 252 37.79 -16.96 16.64
C LYS A 252 37.30 -17.12 15.19
N GLN A 253 38.04 -17.87 14.38
CA GLN A 253 37.67 -18.15 12.99
C GLN A 253 36.47 -19.10 12.91
N GLU A 254 36.40 -20.10 13.79
CA GLU A 254 35.26 -21.01 13.91
C GLU A 254 33.97 -20.24 14.26
N LYS A 255 34.02 -19.37 15.28
CA LYS A 255 32.90 -18.49 15.64
C LYS A 255 32.45 -17.60 14.48
N LEU A 256 33.40 -17.05 13.72
CA LEU A 256 33.10 -16.22 12.56
C LEU A 256 32.41 -17.03 11.45
N LEU A 257 32.92 -18.23 11.17
CA LEU A 257 32.36 -19.15 10.18
C LEU A 257 30.94 -19.58 10.57
N ASN A 258 30.70 -19.90 11.84
CA ASN A 258 29.37 -20.27 12.33
C ASN A 258 28.33 -19.16 12.10
N ARG A 259 28.69 -17.89 12.37
CA ARG A 259 27.80 -16.75 12.08
C ARG A 259 27.54 -16.60 10.59
N TYR A 260 28.61 -16.67 9.79
CA TYR A 260 28.48 -16.59 8.34
C TYR A 260 27.54 -17.65 7.79
N SER A 261 27.75 -18.93 8.13
CA SER A 261 26.90 -20.03 7.68
C SER A 261 25.45 -19.85 8.09
N ALA A 262 25.19 -19.47 9.35
CA ALA A 262 23.83 -19.25 9.83
C ALA A 262 23.13 -18.09 9.11
N VAL A 263 23.84 -16.97 8.86
CA VAL A 263 23.28 -15.81 8.13
C VAL A 263 23.11 -16.13 6.64
N TYR A 264 24.02 -16.90 6.04
CA TYR A 264 23.91 -17.35 4.65
C TYR A 264 22.66 -18.19 4.44
N ASP A 265 22.44 -19.20 5.29
CA ASP A 265 21.26 -20.07 5.22
C ASP A 265 19.96 -19.27 5.47
N LEU A 266 20.00 -18.28 6.36
CA LEU A 266 18.87 -17.38 6.59
C LEU A 266 18.56 -16.52 5.36
N ARG A 267 19.59 -15.96 4.73
CA ARG A 267 19.47 -15.14 3.53
C ARG A 267 18.81 -15.92 2.40
N ASP A 268 19.28 -17.16 2.17
CA ASP A 268 18.69 -18.03 1.15
C ASP A 268 17.27 -18.48 1.49
N TYR A 269 16.96 -18.69 2.78
CA TYR A 269 15.60 -18.99 3.23
C TYR A 269 14.62 -17.81 3.03
N CYS A 270 15.07 -16.58 3.29
CA CYS A 270 14.23 -15.39 3.23
C CYS A 270 14.06 -14.82 1.82
N LYS A 271 14.93 -15.16 0.86
CA LYS A 271 15.03 -14.46 -0.43
C LYS A 271 13.69 -14.32 -1.17
N ASP A 272 12.91 -15.39 -1.26
CA ASP A 272 11.66 -15.44 -2.03
C ASP A 272 10.41 -15.17 -1.17
N LYS A 273 10.58 -14.93 0.13
CA LYS A 273 9.46 -14.70 1.05
C LYS A 273 8.86 -13.31 0.83
N LEU A 274 7.57 -13.26 0.47
CA LEU A 274 6.83 -11.99 0.32
C LEU A 274 6.33 -11.44 1.66
N ILE A 275 6.10 -12.32 2.64
CA ILE A 275 5.61 -12.02 3.99
C ILE A 275 6.38 -12.90 4.97
N PHE A 276 6.63 -12.39 6.19
CA PHE A 276 7.17 -13.20 7.28
C PHE A 276 6.06 -13.62 8.24
N SER A 277 5.74 -14.91 8.19
CA SER A 277 4.91 -15.61 9.17
C SER A 277 5.58 -15.64 10.56
N GLU A 278 4.85 -16.08 11.57
CA GLU A 278 5.41 -16.28 12.91
C GLU A 278 6.58 -17.28 12.91
N GLU A 279 6.50 -18.34 12.09
CA GLU A 279 7.57 -19.31 11.92
C GLU A 279 8.81 -18.66 11.30
N ASP A 280 8.63 -17.85 10.26
CA ASP A 280 9.74 -17.13 9.63
C ASP A 280 10.43 -16.20 10.65
N ARG A 281 9.62 -15.49 11.47
CA ARG A 281 10.13 -14.61 12.54
C ARG A 281 10.89 -15.39 13.61
N ALA A 282 10.39 -16.55 14.03
CA ALA A 282 11.06 -17.42 14.99
C ALA A 282 12.39 -17.94 14.43
N LYS A 283 12.44 -18.29 13.14
CA LYS A 283 13.68 -18.72 12.47
C LYS A 283 14.71 -17.59 12.38
N VAL A 284 14.29 -16.38 12.02
CA VAL A 284 15.18 -15.20 12.04
C VAL A 284 15.74 -15.01 13.45
N GLN A 285 14.89 -15.03 14.47
CA GLN A 285 15.32 -14.88 15.87
C GLN A 285 16.31 -15.97 16.30
N GLY A 286 16.09 -17.23 15.92
CA GLY A 286 17.01 -18.32 16.19
C GLY A 286 18.41 -18.07 15.61
N VAL A 287 18.49 -17.59 14.37
CA VAL A 287 19.77 -17.25 13.73
C VAL A 287 20.43 -16.03 14.39
N LEU A 288 19.67 -15.04 14.84
CA LEU A 288 20.22 -13.91 15.60
C LEU A 288 20.82 -14.39 16.94
N SER A 289 20.20 -15.35 17.63
CA SER A 289 20.75 -15.96 18.85
C SER A 289 22.07 -16.68 18.59
N VAL A 290 22.17 -17.47 17.51
CA VAL A 290 23.44 -18.09 17.09
C VAL A 290 24.50 -17.00 16.85
N CYS A 291 24.13 -15.88 16.23
CA CYS A 291 25.05 -14.77 16.02
C CYS A 291 25.55 -14.19 17.34
N LEU A 292 24.67 -14.00 18.33
CA LEU A 292 25.01 -13.45 19.64
C LEU A 292 25.89 -14.39 20.47
N GLU A 293 25.64 -15.69 20.43
CA GLU A 293 26.43 -16.73 21.12
C GLU A 293 27.85 -16.87 20.55
N ASN A 294 28.06 -16.48 19.30
CA ASN A 294 29.36 -16.53 18.63
C ASN A 294 30.14 -15.21 18.70
N ASP A 295 29.86 -14.34 19.67
CA ASP A 295 30.59 -13.08 19.94
C ASP A 295 30.66 -12.14 18.72
N PRO A 296 29.54 -11.52 18.32
CA PRO A 296 29.51 -10.61 17.19
C PRO A 296 30.23 -9.31 17.53
N SER A 297 30.88 -8.72 16.52
CA SER A 297 31.50 -7.40 16.65
C SER A 297 30.46 -6.29 16.88
N TRP A 298 30.90 -5.11 17.29
CA TRP A 298 30.00 -3.98 17.54
C TRP A 298 29.16 -3.58 16.32
N PHE A 299 29.76 -3.62 15.12
CA PHE A 299 29.04 -3.38 13.87
C PHE A 299 27.98 -4.46 13.60
N GLU A 300 28.33 -5.74 13.78
CA GLU A 300 27.39 -6.86 13.63
C GLU A 300 26.21 -6.72 14.60
N ARG A 301 26.48 -6.36 15.87
CA ARG A 301 25.43 -6.10 16.88
C ARG A 301 24.45 -5.02 16.45
N THR A 302 24.95 -3.95 15.82
CA THR A 302 24.09 -2.87 15.33
C THR A 302 23.11 -3.37 14.26
N LEU A 303 23.56 -4.27 13.36
CA LEU A 303 22.70 -4.87 12.34
C LEU A 303 21.72 -5.89 12.94
N ILE A 304 22.18 -6.72 13.88
CA ILE A 304 21.35 -7.68 14.62
C ILE A 304 20.22 -6.96 15.37
N ASP A 305 20.57 -5.88 16.09
CA ASP A 305 19.60 -5.06 16.82
C ASP A 305 18.58 -4.44 15.86
N LYS A 306 19.03 -3.90 14.71
CA LYS A 306 18.13 -3.35 13.70
C LYS A 306 17.11 -4.39 13.20
N ILE A 307 17.53 -5.62 12.89
CA ILE A 307 16.60 -6.70 12.51
C ILE A 307 15.63 -6.96 13.66
N SER A 308 16.15 -7.09 14.87
CA SER A 308 15.34 -7.41 16.03
C SER A 308 14.34 -6.30 16.40
N ASP A 309 14.69 -5.04 16.21
CA ASP A 309 13.86 -3.89 16.53
C ASP A 309 12.64 -3.85 15.61
N VAL A 310 12.87 -4.01 14.31
CA VAL A 310 11.83 -4.00 13.29
C VAL A 310 10.88 -5.20 13.47
N LEU A 311 11.42 -6.39 13.74
CA LEU A 311 10.59 -7.57 14.03
C LEU A 311 9.76 -7.44 15.33
N SER A 312 10.23 -6.61 16.28
CA SER A 312 9.49 -6.30 17.51
C SER A 312 8.49 -5.16 17.35
N LEU A 313 8.30 -4.64 16.13
CA LEU A 313 7.48 -3.45 15.84
C LEU A 313 7.88 -2.24 16.70
N GLY A 314 9.18 -2.11 16.99
CA GLY A 314 9.70 -1.00 17.80
C GLY A 314 9.56 -1.14 19.32
N LEU A 315 9.09 -2.29 19.85
CA LEU A 315 9.01 -2.51 21.29
C LEU A 315 10.38 -2.64 21.96
N LYS A 316 11.37 -3.26 21.30
CA LYS A 316 12.72 -3.45 21.87
C LYS A 316 13.52 -2.16 22.06
N PRO A 317 13.52 -1.19 21.13
CA PRO A 317 14.10 0.14 21.37
C PRO A 317 13.50 0.82 22.59
N ILE A 318 12.17 0.78 22.72
CA ILE A 318 11.44 1.35 23.87
C ILE A 318 11.91 0.69 25.16
N TYR A 319 11.93 -0.66 25.20
CA TYR A 319 12.44 -1.40 26.35
C TYR A 319 13.90 -1.02 26.68
N ARG A 320 14.79 -0.95 25.68
CA ARG A 320 16.18 -0.52 25.90
C ARG A 320 16.26 0.92 26.46
N CYS A 321 15.43 1.84 26.00
CA CYS A 321 15.39 3.20 26.52
C CYS A 321 14.93 3.26 27.99
N PHE A 322 13.86 2.56 28.35
CA PHE A 322 13.34 2.57 29.72
C PHE A 322 14.23 1.80 30.71
N PHE A 323 14.78 0.65 30.30
CA PHE A 323 15.52 -0.25 31.20
C PHE A 323 17.05 -0.06 31.16
N SER A 324 17.58 0.71 30.20
CA SER A 324 18.99 1.17 30.28
C SER A 324 19.21 2.11 31.46
N VAL A 325 18.18 2.88 31.85
CA VAL A 325 18.19 3.73 33.03
C VAL A 325 18.20 2.89 34.31
N GLU A 326 17.41 1.81 34.39
CA GLU A 326 17.45 0.87 35.53
C GLU A 326 18.78 0.14 35.67
N SER A 327 19.44 -0.24 34.56
CA SER A 327 20.77 -0.87 34.64
C SER A 327 21.85 0.12 35.11
N ASN A 328 21.72 1.41 34.78
CA ASN A 328 22.55 2.48 35.35
C ASN A 328 22.24 2.74 36.83
N TYR A 329 20.97 2.68 37.25
CA TYR A 329 20.61 2.79 38.66
C TYR A 329 21.10 1.59 39.48
N ARG A 330 21.02 0.37 38.95
CA ARG A 330 21.63 -0.82 39.58
C ARG A 330 23.13 -0.68 39.74
N LYS A 331 23.85 -0.27 38.68
CA LYS A 331 25.29 0.05 38.79
C LYS A 331 25.59 1.11 39.85
N THR A 332 24.80 2.19 39.88
CA THR A 332 24.99 3.27 40.87
C THR A 332 24.69 2.79 42.30
N LEU A 333 23.72 1.90 42.48
CA LEU A 333 23.41 1.28 43.77
C LEU A 333 24.52 0.32 44.19
N ASP A 334 25.00 -0.53 43.28
CA ASP A 334 26.09 -1.49 43.52
C ASP A 334 27.43 -0.80 43.83
N ASP A 335 27.74 0.31 43.15
CA ASP A 335 28.90 1.15 43.43
C ASP A 335 28.78 1.83 44.81
N LYS A 336 27.57 2.22 45.22
CA LYS A 336 27.28 2.80 46.56
C LYS A 336 27.26 1.76 47.68
N THR A 337 26.90 0.51 47.41
CA THR A 337 27.03 -0.59 48.39
C THR A 337 28.48 -1.05 48.51
N GLN A 338 29.29 -1.01 47.44
CA GLN A 338 30.73 -1.32 47.52
C GLN A 338 31.54 -0.23 48.25
N THR A 339 31.19 1.05 48.11
CA THR A 339 31.86 2.15 48.86
C THR A 339 31.54 2.18 50.35
N ASN A 340 30.45 1.55 50.80
CA ASN A 340 30.08 1.46 52.23
C ASN A 340 30.61 0.20 52.94
N ILE A 341 31.33 -0.70 52.26
CA ILE A 341 31.91 -1.92 52.86
C ILE A 341 33.38 -1.72 53.27
N VAL A 342 34.02 -0.61 52.89
CA VAL A 342 35.35 -0.23 53.41
C VAL A 342 35.19 0.71 54.61
N ALA A 343 34.77 0.16 55.75
CA ALA A 343 34.89 0.86 57.03
C ALA A 343 36.38 0.96 57.41
N PRO A 344 36.83 2.08 58.02
CA PRO A 344 38.24 2.28 58.33
C PRO A 344 38.70 1.29 59.41
N THR A 345 39.69 0.48 59.07
CA THR A 345 40.49 -0.28 60.04
C THR A 345 41.20 0.70 60.96
N VAL A 346 40.88 0.62 62.26
CA VAL A 346 41.62 1.28 63.35
C VAL A 346 42.89 0.51 63.64
#